data_AF-A0A9P0D4D9-F1
#
_entry.id   AF-A0A9P0D4D9-F1
#
_cell.length_a   1.000
_cell.length_b   1.000
_cell.length_c   1.000
_cell.angle_alpha   90.00
_cell.angle_beta   90.00
_cell.angle_gamma   90.00
#
_symmetry.space_group_name_H-M   'P 1'
#
loop_
_entity.id
_entity.type
_entity.pdbx_description
1 polymer ?
#
loop_
_entity_poly.entity_id
_entity_poly.type
_entity_poly.pdbx_seq_one_letter_code
_entity_poly.pdbx_strand_id
1 'polypeptide(L)'
;MSGKEAGVQAILRQKDKKAFYFHCSSHKLNLVVNDLKVIPEIRNSDGTIKEIIKFFRESVLRRKLIANIPKLSETRWSEKYKSIRVFKDHFVDLVDALKTLAEDRNGATRKSAHQMHTAA
;
A
#
# COMPACT_ATOMS: atom_id res chain seq x y z
N MET A 1 4.23 -6.58 15.84
CA MET A 1 4.41 -5.31 16.55
C MET A 1 5.76 -5.38 17.25
N SER A 2 6.67 -4.47 16.93
CA SER A 2 8.06 -4.46 17.42
C SER A 2 8.33 -3.36 18.45
N GLY A 3 7.28 -2.78 19.06
CA GLY A 3 7.43 -1.67 20.01
C GLY A 3 8.27 -2.04 21.24
N LYS A 4 9.16 -1.14 21.65
CA LYS A 4 10.03 -1.33 22.83
C LYS A 4 9.23 -1.43 24.13
N GLU A 5 8.21 -0.58 24.30
CA GLU A 5 7.48 -0.46 25.56
C GLU A 5 6.11 -1.17 25.54
N ALA A 6 5.40 -1.12 24.41
CA ALA A 6 4.08 -1.74 24.22
C ALA A 6 4.09 -2.88 23.18
N GLY A 7 5.26 -3.42 22.83
CA GLY A 7 5.36 -4.56 21.92
C GLY A 7 4.99 -5.88 22.60
N VAL A 8 4.64 -6.88 21.78
CA VAL A 8 4.24 -8.22 22.27
C VAL A 8 5.32 -8.84 23.15
N GLN A 9 6.60 -8.63 22.82
CA GLN A 9 7.72 -9.09 23.63
C GLN A 9 7.74 -8.48 25.04
N ALA A 10 7.52 -7.17 25.16
CA ALA A 10 7.52 -6.47 26.44
C ALA A 10 6.36 -6.95 27.32
N ILE A 11 5.17 -7.07 26.74
CA ILE A 11 3.98 -7.59 27.42
C ILE A 11 4.18 -9.04 27.87
N LEU A 12 4.78 -9.88 27.03
CA LEU A 12 5.06 -11.28 27.36
C LEU A 12 6.02 -11.38 28.54
N ARG A 13 7.09 -10.58 28.54
CA ARG A 13 8.10 -10.56 29.61
C ARG A 13 7.58 -9.97 30.94
N GLN A 14 6.57 -9.11 30.90
CA GLN A 14 5.88 -8.64 32.11
C GLN A 14 5.10 -9.77 32.78
N LYS A 15 4.48 -10.66 31.99
CA LYS A 15 3.71 -11.80 32.51
C LYS A 15 4.58 -12.99 32.90
N ASP A 16 5.57 -13.31 32.09
CA ASP A 16 6.52 -14.39 32.34
C ASP A 16 7.92 -14.01 31.82
N LYS A 17 8.85 -13.81 32.76
CA LYS A 17 10.23 -13.43 32.46
C LYS A 17 11.02 -14.54 31.76
N LYS A 18 10.59 -15.80 31.86
CA LYS A 18 11.26 -16.96 31.23
C LYS A 18 10.75 -17.24 29.82
N ALA A 19 9.64 -16.61 29.41
CA ALA A 19 9.07 -16.82 28.08
C ALA A 19 9.99 -16.23 26.99
N PHE A 20 10.30 -17.06 25.99
CA PHE A 20 11.02 -16.62 24.80
C PHE A 20 10.06 -16.02 23.79
N TYR A 21 10.49 -14.93 23.15
CA TYR A 21 9.77 -14.30 22.06
C TYR A 21 10.71 -14.10 20.89
N PHE A 22 10.27 -14.49 19.70
CA PHE A 22 10.95 -14.19 18.46
C PHE A 22 9.92 -13.97 17.35
N HIS A 23 10.29 -13.14 16.38
CA HIS A 23 9.49 -12.92 15.20
C HIS A 23 9.67 -14.07 14.20
N CYS A 24 8.58 -14.54 13.60
CA CYS A 24 8.67 -15.42 12.44
C CYS A 24 9.32 -14.69 11.25
N SER A 25 9.90 -15.43 10.31
CA SER A 25 10.63 -14.85 9.16
C SER A 25 9.78 -13.87 8.35
N SER A 26 8.49 -14.18 8.13
CA SER A 26 7.57 -13.29 7.45
C SER A 26 7.34 -11.98 8.20
N HIS A 27 7.32 -12.01 9.54
CA HIS A 27 7.19 -10.79 10.33
C HIS A 27 8.48 -9.97 10.30
N LYS A 28 9.65 -10.62 10.39
CA LYS A 28 10.95 -9.94 10.26
C LYS A 28 11.07 -9.21 8.93
N LEU A 29 10.70 -9.86 7.82
CA LEU A 29 10.72 -9.24 6.51
C LEU A 29 9.76 -8.04 6.43
N ASN A 30 8.54 -8.17 6.98
CA ASN A 30 7.59 -7.06 7.04
C ASN A 30 8.13 -5.88 7.86
N LEU A 31 8.88 -6.13 8.94
CA LEU A 31 9.52 -5.06 9.71
C LEU A 31 10.58 -4.33 8.89
N VAL A 32 11.53 -5.06 8.29
CA VAL A 32 12.59 -4.48 7.45
C VAL A 32 12.02 -3.62 6.33
N VAL A 33 10.99 -4.10 5.63
CA VAL A 33 10.35 -3.34 4.54
C VAL A 33 9.67 -2.07 5.07
N ASN A 34 9.02 -2.14 6.24
CA ASN A 34 8.40 -0.95 6.82
C ASN A 34 9.44 0.03 7.35
N ASP A 35 10.59 -0.44 7.82
CA ASP A 35 11.70 0.42 8.24
C ASP A 35 12.27 1.22 7.06
N LEU A 36 12.25 0.65 5.83
CA LEU A 36 12.63 1.38 4.61
C LEU A 36 11.76 2.60 4.33
N LYS A 37 10.56 2.72 4.92
CA LYS A 37 9.72 3.93 4.80
C LYS A 37 10.32 5.16 5.49
N VAL A 38 11.47 5.03 6.17
CA VAL A 38 12.28 6.18 6.58
C VAL A 38 12.76 6.97 5.35
N ILE A 39 12.97 6.29 4.21
CA ILE A 39 13.36 6.89 2.94
C ILE A 39 12.12 7.55 2.31
N PRO A 40 12.11 8.88 2.11
CA PRO A 40 10.94 9.62 1.62
C PRO A 40 10.42 9.10 0.29
N GLU A 41 11.29 8.74 -0.65
CA GLU A 41 10.95 8.25 -1.97
C GLU A 41 10.14 6.95 -1.87
N ILE A 42 10.61 5.98 -1.08
CA ILE A 42 9.92 4.71 -0.85
C ILE A 42 8.56 4.96 -0.18
N ARG A 43 8.53 5.82 0.85
CA ARG A 43 7.31 6.16 1.58
C ARG A 43 6.26 6.81 0.67
N ASN A 44 6.70 7.77 -0.14
CA ASN A 44 5.82 8.52 -1.05
C ASN A 44 5.30 7.60 -2.15
N SER A 45 6.16 6.76 -2.76
CA SER A 45 5.73 5.78 -3.76
C SER A 45 4.70 4.78 -3.22
N ASP A 46 4.92 4.20 -2.02
CA ASP A 46 3.93 3.31 -1.37
C ASP A 46 2.59 4.03 -1.11
N GLY A 47 2.66 5.31 -0.72
CA GLY A 47 1.51 6.19 -0.56
C GLY A 47 0.74 6.41 -1.87
N THR A 48 1.43 6.84 -2.93
CA THR A 48 0.84 7.08 -4.25
C THR A 48 0.19 5.82 -4.82
N ILE A 49 0.89 4.67 -4.77
CA ILE A 49 0.36 3.38 -5.23
C ILE A 49 -0.95 3.06 -4.48
N LYS A 50 -0.95 3.23 -3.16
CA LYS A 50 -2.14 2.96 -2.34
C LYS A 50 -3.30 3.87 -2.70
N GLU A 51 -3.05 5.16 -2.95
CA GLU A 51 -4.08 6.13 -3.32
C GLU A 51 -4.68 5.82 -4.69
N ILE A 52 -3.85 5.49 -5.69
CA ILE A 52 -4.32 5.10 -7.03
C ILE A 52 -5.17 3.82 -6.95
N ILE A 53 -4.69 2.79 -6.24
CA ILE A 53 -5.46 1.56 -6.05
C ILE A 53 -6.79 1.84 -5.35
N LYS A 54 -6.78 2.68 -4.31
CA LYS A 54 -8.00 3.07 -3.59
C LYS A 54 -8.98 3.80 -4.52
N PHE A 55 -8.49 4.76 -5.29
CA PHE A 55 -9.26 5.53 -6.27
C PHE A 55 -10.04 4.60 -7.21
N PHE A 56 -9.37 3.72 -7.95
CA PHE A 56 -10.08 2.82 -8.86
C PHE A 56 -11.04 1.86 -8.15
N ARG A 57 -10.70 1.41 -6.92
CA ARG A 57 -11.53 0.47 -6.18
C ARG A 57 -12.79 1.07 -5.56
N GLU A 58 -12.83 2.38 -5.32
CA GLU A 58 -13.96 3.07 -4.71
C GLU A 58 -15.18 3.22 -5.65
N SER A 59 -15.03 3.00 -6.95
CA SER A 59 -16.14 2.99 -7.89
C SER A 59 -16.14 1.71 -8.71
N VAL A 60 -17.31 1.10 -8.84
CA VAL A 60 -17.51 -0.05 -9.73
C VAL A 60 -17.21 0.31 -11.18
N LEU A 61 -17.54 1.54 -11.61
CA LEU A 61 -17.26 2.01 -12.96
C LEU A 61 -15.76 2.18 -13.20
N ARG A 62 -15.04 2.81 -12.26
CA ARG A 62 -13.58 2.97 -12.37
C ARG A 62 -12.85 1.64 -12.31
N ARG A 63 -13.31 0.70 -11.47
CA ARG A 63 -12.71 -0.64 -11.38
C ARG A 63 -12.76 -1.42 -12.69
N LYS A 64 -13.76 -1.15 -13.55
CA LYS A 64 -13.85 -1.78 -14.88
C LYS A 64 -12.83 -1.24 -15.88
N LEU A 65 -12.18 -0.11 -15.61
CA LEU A 65 -11.19 0.52 -16.50
C LEU A 65 -9.80 -0.10 -16.40
N ILE A 66 -9.53 -0.86 -15.34
CA ILE A 66 -8.19 -1.39 -15.03
C ILE A 66 -8.28 -2.87 -14.66
N ALA A 67 -7.13 -3.56 -14.68
CA ALA A 67 -7.03 -4.90 -14.13
C ALA A 67 -7.47 -4.94 -12.65
N ASN A 68 -7.91 -6.11 -12.17
CA ASN A 68 -8.33 -6.24 -10.78
C ASN A 68 -7.11 -6.25 -9.84
N ILE A 69 -6.70 -5.07 -9.38
CA ILE A 69 -5.57 -4.91 -8.46
C ILE A 69 -6.05 -5.16 -7.02
N PRO A 70 -5.43 -6.09 -6.27
CA PRO A 70 -5.74 -6.31 -4.86
C PRO A 70 -5.53 -5.05 -4.02
N LYS A 71 -6.32 -4.90 -2.95
CA LYS A 71 -6.13 -3.79 -2.01
C LYS A 71 -4.74 -3.88 -1.36
N LEU A 72 -3.99 -2.78 -1.41
CA LEU A 72 -2.70 -2.69 -0.73
C LEU A 72 -2.91 -2.77 0.80
N SER A 73 -2.31 -3.79 1.42
CA SER A 73 -2.34 -3.98 2.88
C SER A 73 -1.13 -3.33 3.54
N GLU A 74 -1.35 -2.53 4.58
CA GLU A 74 -0.23 -1.95 5.35
C GLU A 74 0.45 -2.95 6.27
N THR A 75 -0.30 -3.93 6.77
CA THR A 75 0.14 -4.81 7.85
C THR A 75 0.56 -6.20 7.38
N ARG A 76 0.24 -6.58 6.13
CA ARG A 76 0.53 -7.89 5.55
C ARG A 76 1.45 -7.77 4.33
N TRP A 77 2.75 -7.90 4.54
CA TRP A 77 3.77 -7.86 3.48
C TRP A 77 3.44 -8.71 2.25
N SER A 78 3.04 -9.97 2.42
CA SER A 78 2.76 -10.87 1.29
C SER A 78 1.64 -10.35 0.38
N GLU A 79 0.65 -9.69 0.97
CA GLU A 79 -0.45 -9.06 0.21
C GLU A 79 -0.01 -7.73 -0.40
N LYS A 80 0.79 -6.93 0.32
CA LYS A 80 1.40 -5.70 -0.22
C LYS A 80 2.23 -5.99 -1.47
N TYR A 81 3.10 -7.01 -1.41
CA TYR A 81 3.92 -7.44 -2.54
C TYR A 81 3.06 -7.83 -3.76
N LYS A 82 1.99 -8.60 -3.55
CA LYS A 82 1.07 -8.98 -4.63
C LYS A 82 0.42 -7.74 -5.27
N SER A 83 -0.09 -6.81 -4.47
CA SER A 83 -0.68 -5.56 -4.98
C SER A 83 0.33 -4.74 -5.79
N ILE A 84 1.54 -4.54 -5.28
CA ILE A 84 2.59 -3.77 -5.95
C ILE A 84 3.01 -4.46 -7.25
N ARG A 85 3.13 -5.78 -7.26
CA ARG A 85 3.47 -6.55 -8.46
C ARG A 85 2.43 -6.36 -9.55
N VAL A 86 1.14 -6.59 -9.26
CA VAL A 86 0.06 -6.41 -10.25
C VAL A 86 -0.03 -4.94 -10.70
N PHE A 87 0.15 -3.99 -9.78
CA PHE A 87 0.20 -2.57 -10.13
C PHE A 87 1.32 -2.25 -11.12
N LYS A 88 2.53 -2.78 -10.88
CA LYS A 88 3.68 -2.62 -11.78
C LYS A 88 3.40 -3.23 -13.15
N ASP A 89 2.85 -4.44 -13.17
CA ASP A 89 2.58 -5.18 -14.41
C ASP A 89 1.54 -4.46 -15.30
N HIS A 90 0.65 -3.66 -14.71
CA HIS A 90 -0.38 -2.87 -15.41
C HIS A 90 -0.16 -1.35 -15.34
N PHE A 91 1.08 -0.91 -15.12
CA PHE A 91 1.36 0.51 -14.85
C PHE A 91 0.95 1.43 -16.01
N VAL A 92 1.23 1.02 -17.25
CA VAL A 92 0.87 1.80 -18.45
C VAL A 92 -0.65 1.98 -18.55
N ASP A 93 -1.40 0.88 -18.45
CA ASP A 93 -2.87 0.89 -18.49
C ASP A 93 -3.47 1.79 -17.41
N LEU A 94 -2.87 1.80 -16.21
CA LEU A 94 -3.29 2.65 -15.09
C LEU A 94 -3.10 4.13 -15.39
N VAL A 95 -1.95 4.51 -15.94
CA VAL A 95 -1.63 5.90 -16.30
C VAL A 95 -2.57 6.39 -17.40
N ASP A 96 -2.81 5.59 -18.44
CA ASP A 96 -3.74 5.93 -19.51
C ASP A 96 -5.18 6.08 -19.02
N ALA A 97 -5.62 5.21 -18.11
CA ALA A 97 -6.92 5.32 -17.48
C ALA A 97 -7.04 6.58 -16.62
N LEU A 98 -6.01 6.94 -15.85
CA LEU A 98 -5.97 8.18 -15.07
C LEU A 98 -6.01 9.42 -15.99
N LYS A 99 -5.28 9.40 -17.11
CA LYS A 99 -5.29 10.48 -18.10
C LYS A 99 -6.68 10.68 -18.68
N THR A 100 -7.32 9.59 -19.12
CA THR A 100 -8.69 9.62 -19.66
C THR A 100 -9.68 10.20 -18.65
N LEU A 101 -9.58 9.80 -17.37
CA LEU A 101 -10.43 10.32 -16.30
C LEU A 101 -10.13 11.79 -15.94
N ALA A 102 -8.90 12.25 -16.17
CA ALA A 102 -8.51 13.65 -15.97
C ALA A 102 -9.07 14.60 -17.04
N GLU A 103 -9.53 14.06 -18.16
CA GLU A 103 -10.16 14.79 -19.28
C GLU A 103 -11.70 14.67 -19.27
N ASP A 104 -12.26 13.84 -18.39
CA ASP A 104 -13.71 13.59 -18.28
C ASP A 104 -14.50 14.76 -17.65
N ARG A 105 -15.81 14.84 -17.94
CA ARG A 105 -16.72 15.92 -17.50
C ARG A 105 -17.06 15.86 -16.01
N ASN A 106 -16.79 14.75 -15.31
CA ASN A 106 -17.07 14.61 -13.88
C ASN A 106 -16.02 15.33 -13.01
N GLY A 107 -16.35 16.53 -12.53
CA GLY A 107 -15.41 17.42 -11.84
C GLY A 107 -14.65 16.82 -10.64
N ALA A 108 -15.28 15.99 -9.81
CA ALA A 108 -14.64 15.40 -8.62
C ALA A 108 -13.63 14.29 -9.00
N THR A 109 -14.03 13.42 -9.93
CA THR A 109 -13.17 12.37 -10.48
C THR A 109 -12.00 12.97 -11.25
N ARG A 110 -12.27 13.99 -12.06
CA ARG A 110 -11.30 14.71 -12.89
C ARG A 110 -10.15 15.30 -12.07
N LYS A 111 -10.46 16.06 -11.02
CA LYS A 111 -9.45 16.70 -10.17
C LYS A 111 -8.54 15.66 -9.51
N SER A 112 -9.13 14.60 -8.96
CA SER A 112 -8.40 13.53 -8.27
C SER A 112 -7.53 12.74 -9.25
N ALA A 113 -8.07 12.39 -10.43
CA ALA A 113 -7.34 11.68 -11.48
C ALA A 113 -6.18 12.51 -12.02
N HIS A 114 -6.38 13.81 -12.25
CA HIS A 114 -5.33 14.72 -12.70
C HIS A 114 -4.17 14.81 -11.68
N GLN A 115 -4.48 14.97 -10.39
CA GLN A 115 -3.46 14.97 -9.34
C GLN A 115 -2.67 13.66 -9.29
N MET A 116 -3.36 12.52 -9.40
CA MET A 116 -2.74 11.19 -9.39
C MET A 116 -1.90 10.92 -10.65
N HIS A 117 -2.34 11.38 -11.82
CA HIS A 117 -1.60 11.26 -13.07
C HIS A 117 -0.30 12.05 -13.02
N THR A 118 -0.30 13.26 -12.47
CA THR A 118 0.92 14.08 -12.34
C THR A 118 1.90 13.53 -11.29
N ALA A 119 1.42 12.71 -10.36
CA ALA A 119 2.23 12.08 -9.31
C ALA A 119 2.73 10.67 -9.67
N ALA A 120 2.20 10.07 -10.74
CA ALA A 120 2.57 8.74 -11.23
C ALA A 120 3.73 8.82 -12.22
#